data_AF-A0A4R4NM85-F1
#
_entry.id   AF-A0A4R4NM85-F1
#
_cell.length_a   1.000
_cell.length_b   1.000
_cell.length_c   1.000
_cell.angle_alpha   90.00
_cell.angle_beta   90.00
_cell.angle_gamma   90.00
#
_symmetry.space_group_name_H-M   'P 1'
#
loop_
_entity.id
_entity.type
_entity.pdbx_description
1 polymer ?
#
loop_
_entity_poly.entity_id
_entity_poly.type
_entity_poly.pdbx_seq_one_letter_code
_entity_poly.pdbx_strand_id
1 'polypeptide(L)'
;MTRGTTAPNRLRRVDRWITATQTGPLRIGGRPLVVDLGYGASPVTTFELYSRLRAVSPRLEVVGIEIEPERVAAGLTLLAALREPPEPP
;
A
#
# COMPACT_ATOMS: atom_id res chain seq x y z
N MET A 1 -11.42 -22.39 -4.30
CA MET A 1 -10.81 -21.13 -3.85
C MET A 1 -11.86 -20.03 -3.92
N THR A 2 -12.32 -19.51 -2.79
CA THR A 2 -13.18 -18.32 -2.79
C THR A 2 -12.31 -17.11 -3.09
N ARG A 3 -12.32 -16.69 -4.36
CA ARG A 3 -11.67 -15.47 -4.85
C ARG A 3 -12.49 -14.27 -4.38
N GLY A 4 -12.47 -14.01 -3.07
CA GLY A 4 -13.13 -12.86 -2.48
C GLY A 4 -12.43 -11.60 -2.94
N THR A 5 -13.11 -10.81 -3.78
CA THR A 5 -12.69 -9.45 -4.11
C THR A 5 -12.54 -8.68 -2.80
N THR A 6 -11.32 -8.25 -2.48
CA THR A 6 -11.09 -7.39 -1.32
C THR A 6 -11.88 -6.10 -1.55
N ALA A 7 -12.98 -5.92 -0.82
CA ALA A 7 -13.72 -4.67 -0.83
C ALA A 7 -12.78 -3.52 -0.38
N PRO A 8 -12.89 -2.31 -0.97
CA PRO A 8 -12.13 -1.16 -0.52
C PRO A 8 -12.21 -0.99 1.01
N ASN A 9 -11.13 -0.52 1.64
CA ASN A 9 -11.04 -0.32 3.10
C ASN A 9 -11.16 -1.55 4.00
N ARG A 10 -11.10 -2.78 3.46
CA ARG A 10 -11.18 -4.02 4.27
C ARG A 10 -10.15 -4.05 5.41
N LEU A 11 -8.96 -3.50 5.20
CA LEU A 11 -7.85 -3.52 6.15
C LEU A 11 -7.73 -2.26 7.03
N ARG A 12 -8.64 -1.29 6.90
CA ARG A 12 -8.56 -0.01 7.61
C ARG A 12 -8.35 -0.11 9.12
N ARG A 13 -8.89 -1.16 9.76
CA ARG A 13 -8.68 -1.38 11.20
C ARG A 13 -7.23 -1.75 11.52
N VAL A 14 -6.61 -2.59 10.70
CA VAL A 14 -5.20 -2.98 10.81
C VAL A 14 -4.31 -1.76 10.58
N ASP A 15 -4.55 -0.98 9.54
CA ASP A 15 -3.73 0.20 9.21
C ASP A 15 -3.73 1.22 10.36
N ARG A 16 -4.89 1.43 10.99
CA ARG A 16 -5.02 2.29 12.17
C ARG A 16 -4.25 1.74 13.36
N TRP A 17 -4.31 0.43 13.59
CA TRP A 17 -3.56 -0.20 14.66
C TRP A 17 -2.05 -0.05 14.43
N ILE A 18 -1.56 -0.26 13.20
CA ILE A 18 -0.15 -0.04 12.84
C ILE A 18 0.24 1.42 13.11
N THR A 19 -0.56 2.37 12.63
CA THR A 19 -0.33 3.80 12.82
C THR A 19 -0.22 4.19 14.29
N ALA A 20 -1.08 3.61 15.14
CA ALA A 20 -1.13 3.93 16.56
C ALA A 20 -0.03 3.24 17.39
N THR A 21 0.38 2.03 17.01
CA THR A 21 1.25 1.17 17.83
C THR A 21 2.69 1.10 17.36
N GLN A 22 2.96 1.34 16.07
CA GLN A 22 4.27 1.20 15.45
C GLN A 22 4.97 2.55 15.21
N THR A 23 4.63 3.57 16.01
CA THR A 23 5.16 4.93 15.89
C THR A 23 6.68 5.00 16.01
N GLY A 24 7.30 4.15 16.83
CA GLY A 24 8.76 4.06 16.96
C GLY A 24 9.42 3.70 15.63
N PRO A 25 9.18 2.49 15.09
CA PRO A 25 9.69 2.09 13.78
C PRO A 25 9.35 3.07 12.64
N LEU A 26 8.13 3.63 12.63
CA LEU A 26 7.68 4.59 11.61
C LEU A 26 8.40 5.95 11.67
N ARG A 27 9.13 6.27 12.74
CA ARG A 27 9.85 7.54 12.91
C ARG A 27 11.37 7.40 12.88
N ILE A 28 11.89 6.17 12.94
CA ILE A 28 13.32 5.89 12.92
C ILE A 28 13.85 5.90 11.48
N GLY A 29 15.10 6.36 11.29
CA GLY A 29 15.85 6.15 10.04
C GLY A 29 15.54 7.11 8.89
N GLY A 30 14.73 8.16 9.09
CA GLY A 30 14.51 9.23 8.12
C GLY A 30 13.71 8.85 6.86
N ARG A 31 13.76 7.59 6.42
CA ARG A 31 13.00 6.97 5.32
C ARG A 31 12.64 5.51 5.69
N PRO A 32 11.63 5.30 6.55
CA PRO A 32 11.22 3.96 6.94
C PRO A 32 10.68 3.16 5.74
N LEU A 33 10.91 1.85 5.72
CA LEU A 33 10.40 0.93 4.70
C LEU A 33 9.34 0.00 5.29
N VAL A 34 8.18 -0.07 4.66
CA VAL A 34 7.11 -1.04 4.97
C VAL A 34 7.00 -2.04 3.83
N VAL A 35 6.94 -3.32 4.17
CA VAL A 35 6.81 -4.42 3.21
C VAL A 35 5.42 -5.05 3.37
N ASP A 36 4.62 -5.03 2.31
CA ASP A 36 3.29 -5.64 2.26
C ASP A 36 3.35 -6.97 1.51
N LEU A 37 3.18 -8.08 2.23
CA LEU A 37 3.31 -9.43 1.69
C LEU A 37 1.94 -10.01 1.32
N GLY A 38 1.74 -10.30 0.03
CA GLY A 38 0.52 -10.95 -0.46
C GLY A 38 -0.68 -10.01 -0.51
N TYR A 39 -0.52 -8.86 -1.16
CA TYR A 39 -1.60 -7.86 -1.29
C TYR A 39 -2.82 -8.37 -2.08
N GLY A 40 -2.74 -9.54 -2.70
CA GLY A 40 -3.87 -10.25 -3.27
C GLY A 40 -4.28 -9.72 -4.64
N ALA A 41 -5.50 -10.03 -5.06
CA ALA A 41 -5.96 -9.79 -6.44
C ALA A 41 -6.05 -8.32 -6.86
N SER A 42 -5.99 -7.38 -5.92
CA SER A 42 -6.02 -5.95 -6.21
C SER A 42 -4.98 -5.22 -5.37
N PRO A 43 -4.10 -4.40 -5.97
CA PRO A 43 -3.07 -3.63 -5.27
C PRO A 43 -3.63 -2.46 -4.44
N VAL A 44 -4.95 -2.24 -4.46
CA VAL A 44 -5.61 -1.10 -3.80
C VAL A 44 -5.32 -1.08 -2.30
N THR A 45 -5.24 -2.23 -1.63
CA THR A 45 -4.94 -2.29 -0.19
C THR A 45 -3.54 -1.76 0.13
N THR A 46 -2.54 -2.09 -0.68
CA THR A 46 -1.17 -1.58 -0.51
C THR A 46 -1.13 -0.06 -0.66
N PHE A 47 -1.88 0.49 -1.62
CA PHE A 47 -1.99 1.93 -1.82
C PHE A 47 -2.72 2.65 -0.69
N GLU A 48 -3.80 2.04 -0.18
CA GLU A 48 -4.52 2.57 0.98
C GLU A 48 -3.63 2.59 2.24
N LEU A 49 -2.87 1.52 2.48
CA LEU A 49 -1.88 1.44 3.55
C LEU A 49 -0.82 2.55 3.40
N TYR A 50 -0.25 2.70 2.20
CA TYR A 50 0.68 3.77 1.88
C TYR A 50 0.11 5.15 2.23
N SER A 51 -1.09 5.46 1.75
CA SER A 51 -1.73 6.76 1.95
C SER A 51 -1.94 7.08 3.44
N ARG A 52 -2.31 6.07 4.25
CA ARG A 52 -2.51 6.23 5.70
C ARG A 52 -1.20 6.42 6.44
N LEU A 53 -0.20 5.59 6.17
CA LEU A 53 1.08 5.65 6.86
C LEU A 53 1.86 6.92 6.52
N ARG A 54 1.75 7.43 5.28
CA ARG A 54 2.40 8.69 4.87
C ARG A 54 1.92 9.90 5.65
N ALA A 55 0.68 9.89 6.14
CA ALA A 55 0.16 10.97 6.98
C ALA A 55 0.91 11.11 8.32
N VAL A 56 1.50 10.02 8.83
CA VAL A 56 2.28 10.03 10.08
C VAL A 56 3.78 9.87 9.87
N SER A 57 4.20 9.34 8.72
CA SER A 57 5.59 9.19 8.30
C SER A 57 5.77 9.68 6.87
N PRO A 58 5.96 11.00 6.66
CA PRO A 58 5.96 11.63 5.33
C PRO A 58 7.15 11.25 4.44
N ARG A 59 8.05 10.39 4.90
CA ARG A 59 9.19 9.90 4.12
C ARG A 59 9.19 8.38 3.97
N LEU A 60 8.15 7.69 4.45
CA LEU A 60 8.08 6.24 4.32
C LEU A 60 7.93 5.81 2.86
N GLU A 61 8.49 4.64 2.59
CA GLU A 61 8.32 3.86 1.37
C GLU A 61 7.53 2.58 1.68
N VAL A 62 6.77 2.12 0.69
CA VAL A 62 6.02 0.86 0.75
C VAL A 62 6.41 0.01 -0.45
N VAL A 63 6.78 -1.24 -0.20
CA VAL A 63 7.05 -2.25 -1.22
C VAL A 63 6.03 -3.37 -1.08
N GLY A 64 5.26 -3.63 -2.14
CA GLY A 64 4.35 -4.77 -2.22
C GLY A 64 5.03 -5.99 -2.83
N ILE A 65 4.84 -7.16 -2.24
CA ILE A 65 5.34 -8.44 -2.73
C ILE A 65 4.15 -9.36 -3.00
N GLU A 66 4.14 -10.01 -4.16
CA GLU A 66 3.11 -10.96 -4.57
C GLU A 66 3.76 -12.07 -5.40
N ILE A 67 3.24 -13.29 -5.29
CA ILE A 67 3.78 -14.47 -5.95
C ILE A 67 3.23 -14.63 -7.38
N GLU A 68 2.01 -14.15 -7.62
CA GLU A 68 1.33 -14.27 -8.92
C GLU A 68 1.78 -13.16 -9.89
N PRO A 69 2.46 -13.48 -11.01
CA PRO A 69 3.00 -12.46 -11.92
C PRO A 69 1.93 -11.53 -12.52
N GLU A 70 0.74 -12.05 -12.82
CA GLU A 70 -0.37 -11.24 -13.36
C GLU A 70 -0.82 -10.16 -12.37
N ARG A 71 -0.80 -10.46 -11.06
CA ARG A 71 -1.16 -9.49 -10.02
C ARG A 71 -0.07 -8.43 -9.85
N VAL A 72 1.19 -8.84 -9.98
CA VAL A 72 2.34 -7.91 -10.02
C VAL A 72 2.20 -6.94 -11.19
N ALA A 73 1.88 -7.44 -12.39
CA ALA A 73 1.67 -6.61 -13.56
C ALA A 73 0.53 -5.60 -13.35
N ALA A 74 -0.62 -6.05 -12.82
CA ALA A 74 -1.73 -5.16 -12.50
C ALA A 74 -1.34 -4.07 -11.46
N GLY A 75 -0.55 -4.43 -10.46
CA GLY A 75 0.02 -3.51 -9.48
C GLY A 75 0.90 -2.43 -10.11
N LEU A 76 1.80 -2.84 -11.01
CA LEU A 76 2.68 -1.91 -11.72
C LEU A 76 1.90 -0.97 -12.65
N THR A 77 0.89 -1.47 -13.35
CA THR A 77 0.01 -0.64 -14.18
C THR A 77 -0.71 0.42 -13.36
N LEU A 78 -1.27 0.06 -12.20
CA LEU A 78 -1.90 1.04 -11.30
C LEU A 78 -0.89 2.10 -10.83
N LEU A 79 0.32 1.69 -10.43
CA LEU A 79 1.37 2.62 -9.99
C LEU A 79 1.80 3.56 -11.11
N ALA A 80 1.86 3.10 -12.37
CA ALA A 80 2.14 3.95 -13.51
C ALA A 80 1.04 5.00 -13.72
N ALA A 81 -0.23 4.58 -13.70
CA ALA A 81 -1.38 5.48 -13.84
C ALA A 81 -1.45 6.54 -12.74
N LEU A 82 -1.00 6.23 -11.51
CA LEU A 82 -0.93 7.20 -10.40
C LEU A 82 0.27 8.15 -10.50
N ARG A 83 1.30 7.82 -11.29
CA ARG A 83 2.48 8.66 -11.51
C ARG A 83 2.30 9.64 -12.67
N GLU A 84 1.39 9.34 -13.60
CA GLU A 84 1.03 10.27 -14.65
C GLU A 84 0.33 11.50 -14.04
N PRO A 85 0.77 12.73 -14.33
CA PRO A 85 0.01 13.91 -13.97
C PRO A 85 -1.35 13.86 -14.67
N PRO A 86 -2.43 14.36 -14.06
CA PRO A 86 -3.71 14.45 -14.76
C PRO A 86 -3.50 15.23 -16.06
N GLU A 87 -4.02 14.68 -17.17
CA GLU A 87 -3.99 15.34 -18.47
C GLU A 87 -4.65 16.73 -18.31
N PRO A 88 -3.96 17.83 -18.68
CA PRO A 88 -4.54 19.16 -18.53
C PRO A 88 -5.78 19.30 -19.44
N PRO A 89 -6.82 20.02 -19.00
CA PRO A 89 -8.06 20.20 -19.75
C PRO A 89 -7.87 21.01 -21.04
#